data_AF-A0A2V8HVY5-F1
#
_entry.id   AF-A0A2V8HVY5-F1
#
_cell.length_a   1.000
_cell.length_b   1.000
_cell.length_c   1.000
_cell.angle_alpha   90.00
_cell.angle_beta   90.00
_cell.angle_gamma   90.00
#
_symmetry.space_group_name_H-M   'P 1'
#
loop_
_entity.id
_entity.type
_entity.pdbx_description
1 polymer ?
#
loop_
_entity_poly.entity_id
_entity_poly.type
_entity_poly.pdbx_seq_one_letter_code
_entity_poly.pdbx_strand_id
1 'polypeptide(L)'
;MTTRYAPGWPGIPPRWTSSAKVGVGTALRATSRVWFTVSHGILNEVYYPRLDRACLRDLGLIVTDGLTFFSEEKRDATTRIAPLAPGVPGYHAVNSCRQGSYRIDK
;
A
#
# COMPACT_ATOMS: atom_id res chain seq x y z
N MET A 1 -17.46 -28.92 16.31
CA MET A 1 -16.45 -27.90 16.66
C MET A 1 -17.09 -26.53 16.49
N THR A 2 -17.04 -25.66 17.51
CA THR A 2 -17.57 -24.29 17.43
C THR A 2 -16.52 -23.37 16.82
N THR A 3 -16.87 -22.70 15.73
CA THR A 3 -15.99 -21.70 15.09
C THR A 3 -15.72 -20.55 16.06
N ARG A 4 -14.44 -20.31 16.37
CA ARG A 4 -14.01 -19.14 17.16
C ARG A 4 -13.64 -18.01 16.20
N TYR A 5 -14.42 -16.94 16.20
CA TYR A 5 -14.08 -15.72 15.47
C TYR A 5 -13.05 -14.88 16.25
N ALA A 6 -12.26 -14.08 15.54
CA ALA A 6 -11.41 -13.08 16.17
C ALA A 6 -12.28 -12.07 16.95
N PRO A 7 -11.82 -11.58 18.12
CA PRO A 7 -12.51 -10.51 18.86
C PRO A 7 -12.73 -9.28 17.97
N GLY A 8 -13.87 -8.61 18.13
CA GLY A 8 -14.23 -7.45 17.31
C GLY A 8 -14.88 -7.79 15.96
N TRP A 9 -15.18 -9.06 15.67
CA TRP A 9 -16.03 -9.45 14.55
C TRP A 9 -17.38 -8.68 14.56
N PRO A 10 -17.90 -8.20 13.41
CA PRO A 10 -17.41 -8.37 12.04
C PRO A 10 -16.38 -7.32 11.58
N GLY A 11 -15.85 -6.51 12.49
CA GLY A 11 -14.96 -5.39 12.20
C GLY A 11 -15.69 -4.07 12.02
N ILE A 12 -14.92 -2.97 12.01
CA ILE A 12 -15.44 -1.63 11.73
C ILE A 12 -15.79 -1.47 10.25
N PRO A 13 -16.78 -0.63 9.88
CA PRO A 13 -17.07 -0.34 8.48
C PRO A 13 -15.83 0.19 7.73
N PRO A 14 -15.50 -0.37 6.56
CA PRO A 14 -14.34 0.07 5.80
C PRO A 14 -14.55 1.48 5.23
N ARG A 15 -13.44 2.18 5.01
CA ARG A 15 -13.40 3.47 4.30
C ARG A 15 -12.45 3.36 3.12
N TRP A 16 -12.73 4.09 2.04
CA TRP A 16 -11.81 4.24 0.91
C TRP A 16 -10.58 5.05 1.30
N THR A 17 -9.48 4.85 0.57
CA THR A 17 -8.29 5.69 0.74
C THR A 17 -8.48 7.04 0.07
N SER A 18 -7.53 7.95 0.27
CA SER A 18 -7.51 9.20 -0.48
C SER A 18 -7.44 8.95 -1.99
N SER A 19 -8.24 9.67 -2.77
CA SER A 19 -8.18 9.67 -4.24
C SER A 19 -6.93 10.37 -4.79
N ALA A 20 -6.14 11.04 -3.95
CA ALA A 20 -4.87 11.64 -4.34
C ALA A 20 -3.81 10.55 -4.56
N LYS A 21 -3.72 10.06 -5.81
CA LYS A 21 -2.74 9.06 -6.22
C LYS A 21 -1.52 9.72 -6.84
N VAL A 22 -0.34 9.22 -6.50
CA VAL A 22 0.93 9.64 -7.10
C VAL A 22 1.23 8.83 -8.36
N GLY A 23 0.74 7.59 -8.41
CA GLY A 23 0.93 6.72 -9.56
C GLY A 23 -0.16 5.66 -9.70
N VAL A 24 -0.32 5.18 -10.93
CA VAL A 24 -1.13 4.02 -11.29
C VAL A 24 -0.34 3.12 -12.25
N GLY A 25 -0.64 1.82 -12.26
CA GLY A 25 0.01 0.92 -13.21
C GLY A 25 -0.74 -0.37 -13.47
N THR A 26 -0.43 -0.95 -14.62
CA THR A 26 -0.87 -2.26 -15.09
C THR A 26 0.08 -2.75 -16.17
N ALA A 27 0.04 -4.05 -16.49
CA ALA A 27 0.82 -4.55 -17.61
C ALA A 27 0.18 -4.13 -18.94
N LEU A 28 1.01 -3.98 -19.97
CA LEU A 28 0.54 -3.68 -21.33
C LEU A 28 -0.33 -4.80 -21.92
N ARG A 29 -0.03 -6.05 -21.56
CA ARG A 29 -0.75 -7.23 -22.08
C ARG A 29 -1.98 -7.52 -21.24
N ALA A 30 -3.11 -7.74 -21.91
CA ALA A 30 -4.40 -8.09 -21.29
C ALA A 30 -4.41 -9.45 -20.56
N THR A 31 -3.35 -10.26 -20.70
CA THR A 31 -3.18 -11.49 -19.91
C THR A 31 -3.04 -11.20 -18.42
N SER A 32 -2.47 -10.04 -18.06
CA SER A 32 -2.52 -9.54 -16.69
C SER A 32 -3.75 -8.66 -16.52
N ARG A 33 -4.61 -9.02 -15.57
CA ARG A 33 -5.83 -8.28 -15.20
C ARG A 33 -5.69 -7.61 -13.85
N VAL A 34 -4.48 -7.14 -13.54
CA VAL A 34 -4.16 -6.50 -12.28
C VAL A 34 -3.83 -5.04 -12.54
N TRP A 35 -4.50 -4.15 -11.82
CA TRP A 35 -4.20 -2.72 -11.79
C TRP A 35 -3.88 -2.34 -10.36
N PHE A 36 -2.96 -1.40 -10.17
CA PHE A 36 -2.58 -0.92 -8.85
C PHE A 36 -2.48 0.60 -8.83
N THR A 37 -2.60 1.15 -7.62
CA THR A 37 -2.40 2.58 -7.32
C THR A 37 -1.34 2.73 -6.23
N VAL A 38 -0.61 3.84 -6.26
CA VAL A 38 0.43 4.16 -5.28
C VAL A 38 0.20 5.56 -4.74
N SER A 39 0.23 5.69 -3.42
CA SER A 39 0.29 6.96 -2.71
C SER A 39 0.88 6.75 -1.32
N HIS A 40 1.38 7.82 -0.67
CA HIS A 40 1.95 7.76 0.69
C HIS A 40 3.03 6.67 0.86
N GLY A 41 3.71 6.33 -0.24
CA GLY A 41 4.79 5.36 -0.25
C GLY A 41 4.34 3.92 -0.15
N ILE A 42 3.05 3.61 -0.30
CA ILE A 42 2.49 2.27 -0.21
C ILE A 42 1.64 1.93 -1.44
N LEU A 43 1.31 0.65 -1.60
CA LEU A 43 0.24 0.24 -2.50
C LEU A 43 -1.11 0.55 -1.81
N ASN A 44 -2.03 1.18 -2.54
CA ASN A 44 -3.39 1.38 -2.06
C ASN A 44 -4.35 0.38 -2.72
N GLU A 45 -5.30 0.86 -3.51
CA GLU A 45 -6.22 0.00 -4.24
C GLU A 45 -5.49 -0.80 -5.31
N VAL A 46 -5.73 -2.11 -5.28
CA VAL A 46 -5.37 -3.07 -6.33
C VAL A 46 -6.67 -3.66 -6.85
N TYR A 47 -6.82 -3.70 -8.17
CA TYR A 47 -8.05 -4.09 -8.85
C TYR A 47 -7.86 -5.40 -9.61
N TYR A 48 -8.83 -6.30 -9.45
CA TYR A 48 -8.88 -7.59 -10.14
C TYR A 48 -10.30 -8.19 -10.05
N PRO A 49 -10.78 -8.94 -11.07
CA PRO A 49 -10.24 -9.09 -12.42
C PRO A 49 -10.64 -7.95 -13.36
N ARG A 50 -11.32 -6.93 -12.83
CA ARG A 50 -11.80 -5.77 -13.57
C ARG A 50 -11.44 -4.49 -12.81
N LEU A 51 -11.30 -3.39 -13.53
CA LEU A 51 -10.89 -2.10 -12.99
C LEU A 51 -11.90 -1.49 -12.00
N ASP A 52 -13.15 -1.94 -12.02
CA ASP A 52 -14.22 -1.50 -11.10
C ASP A 52 -14.25 -2.30 -9.78
N ARG A 53 -13.37 -3.29 -9.60
CA ARG A 53 -13.37 -4.19 -8.43
C ARG A 53 -12.07 -4.07 -7.66
N ALA A 54 -12.05 -3.20 -6.65
CA ALA A 54 -10.94 -3.11 -5.71
C ALA A 54 -10.91 -4.33 -4.78
N CYS A 55 -9.76 -5.00 -4.71
CA CYS A 55 -9.50 -6.17 -3.86
C CYS A 55 -8.66 -5.84 -2.64
N LEU A 56 -7.88 -4.76 -2.70
CA LEU A 56 -7.06 -4.26 -1.60
C LEU A 56 -7.39 -2.78 -1.37
N ARG A 57 -7.17 -2.33 -0.13
CA ARG A 57 -7.27 -0.91 0.23
C ARG A 57 -5.90 -0.31 0.47
N ASP A 58 -5.12 -0.92 1.34
CA ASP A 58 -3.76 -0.52 1.70
C ASP A 58 -2.93 -1.80 1.85
N LEU A 59 -1.74 -1.80 1.26
CA LEU A 59 -0.69 -2.77 1.52
C LEU A 59 0.59 -2.00 1.81
N GLY A 60 0.99 -2.02 3.07
CA GLY A 60 2.18 -1.35 3.57
C GLY A 60 2.80 -2.10 4.74
N LEU A 61 3.93 -1.58 5.20
CA LEU A 61 4.76 -2.15 6.24
C LEU A 61 4.61 -1.37 7.55
N ILE A 62 4.73 -2.12 8.64
CA ILE A 62 4.87 -1.61 10.00
C ILE A 62 6.24 -2.03 10.49
N VAL A 63 6.98 -1.11 11.09
CA VAL A 63 8.28 -1.37 11.70
C VAL A 63 8.15 -1.20 13.22
N THR A 64 8.67 -2.16 13.98
CA THR A 64 8.68 -2.14 15.45
C THR A 64 10.00 -2.69 15.97
N ASP A 65 10.40 -2.26 17.16
CA ASP A 65 11.51 -2.82 17.93
C ASP A 65 11.08 -4.04 18.79
N GLY A 66 9.79 -4.40 18.78
CA GLY A 66 9.21 -5.43 19.63
C GLY A 66 8.99 -4.99 21.09
N LEU A 67 9.24 -3.71 21.40
CA LEU A 67 9.11 -3.12 22.73
C LEU A 67 8.18 -1.90 22.69
N THR A 68 8.71 -0.73 22.32
CA THR A 68 8.01 0.56 22.43
C THR A 68 7.88 1.29 21.10
N PHE A 69 8.79 1.03 20.17
CA PHE A 69 8.78 1.65 18.87
C PHE A 69 7.69 1.02 18.00
N PHE A 70 6.85 1.86 17.42
CA PHE A 70 5.85 1.49 16.43
C PHE A 70 5.83 2.56 15.35
N SER A 71 5.93 2.15 14.10
CA SER A 71 5.93 3.06 12.97
C SER A 71 5.19 2.45 11.79
N GLU A 72 4.13 3.12 11.36
CA GLU A 72 3.42 2.81 10.12
C GLU A 72 4.03 3.65 8.99
N GLU A 73 4.61 3.02 7.97
CA GLU A 73 5.42 3.72 6.97
C GLU A 73 4.68 4.87 6.27
N LYS A 74 3.36 4.73 6.03
CA LYS A 74 2.56 5.75 5.33
C LYS A 74 2.31 7.00 6.16
N ARG A 75 2.50 6.94 7.48
CA ARG A 75 2.22 8.04 8.43
C ARG A 75 3.50 8.62 9.02
N ASP A 76 4.43 7.74 9.36
CA ASP A 76 5.58 8.04 10.20
C ASP A 76 6.89 8.16 9.41
N ALA A 77 6.83 7.94 8.09
CA ALA A 77 7.95 8.17 7.18
C ALA A 77 7.73 9.40 6.30
N THR A 78 8.84 9.89 5.75
CA THR A 78 8.86 10.79 4.59
C THR A 78 9.07 9.94 3.35
N THR A 79 8.17 10.12 2.38
CA THR A 79 8.14 9.33 1.16
C THR A 79 8.66 10.10 -0.05
N ARG A 80 9.45 9.41 -0.88
CA ARG A 80 9.75 9.82 -2.26
C ARG A 80 9.34 8.70 -3.22
N ILE A 81 8.52 9.03 -4.22
CA ILE A 81 8.12 8.09 -5.28
C ILE A 81 8.62 8.64 -6.60
N ALA A 82 9.22 7.78 -7.43
CA ALA A 82 9.65 8.11 -8.79
C ALA A 82 9.29 6.96 -9.75
N PRO A 83 8.99 7.25 -11.02
CA PRO A 83 8.86 6.19 -12.02
C PRO A 83 10.21 5.49 -12.24
N LEU A 84 10.18 4.20 -12.59
CA LEU A 84 11.38 3.40 -12.88
C LEU A 84 12.10 3.88 -14.14
N ALA A 85 11.34 4.33 -15.13
CA ALA A 85 11.83 4.97 -16.34
C ALA A 85 10.74 5.87 -16.95
N PRO A 86 11.08 6.84 -17.81
CA PRO A 86 10.09 7.64 -18.53
C PRO A 86 9.08 6.76 -19.29
N GLY A 87 7.79 7.00 -19.08
CA GLY A 87 6.71 6.27 -19.74
C GLY A 87 6.44 4.84 -19.22
N VAL A 88 7.21 4.35 -18.25
CA VAL A 88 6.97 3.03 -17.63
C VAL A 88 6.11 3.20 -16.38
N PRO A 89 4.91 2.58 -16.31
CA PRO A 89 4.01 2.68 -15.15
C PRO A 89 4.45 1.73 -14.01
N GLY A 90 5.72 1.79 -13.67
CA GLY A 90 6.34 1.12 -12.52
C GLY A 90 7.07 2.16 -11.69
N TYR A 91 7.08 1.99 -10.37
CA TYR A 91 7.52 3.04 -9.44
C TYR A 91 8.52 2.48 -8.43
N HIS A 92 9.51 3.30 -8.08
CA HIS A 92 10.38 3.09 -6.93
C HIS A 92 9.97 4.05 -5.80
N ALA A 93 9.59 3.49 -4.67
CA ALA A 93 9.20 4.21 -3.46
C ALA A 93 10.27 4.06 -2.38
N VAL A 94 10.73 5.19 -1.85
CA VAL A 94 11.66 5.26 -0.73
C VAL A 94 10.96 5.92 0.44
N ASN A 95 10.83 5.18 1.55
CA ASN A 95 10.23 5.65 2.79
C ASN A 95 11.30 5.71 3.87
N SER A 96 11.65 6.92 4.30
CA SER A 96 12.61 7.14 5.38
C SER A 96 11.87 7.53 6.65
N CYS A 97 12.06 6.77 7.73
CA CYS A 97 11.44 7.07 9.02
C CYS A 97 11.76 8.51 9.45
N ARG A 98 10.76 9.28 9.89
CA ARG A 98 10.98 10.66 10.36
C ARG A 98 11.89 10.75 11.59
N GLN A 99 12.04 9.66 12.33
CA GLN A 99 12.94 9.55 13.47
C GLN A 99 14.34 9.02 13.07
N GLY A 100 14.56 8.68 11.80
CA GLY A 100 15.85 8.21 11.29
C GLY A 100 16.16 6.72 11.52
N SER A 101 15.25 5.96 12.12
CA SER A 101 15.52 4.58 12.57
C SER A 101 15.56 3.53 11.45
N TYR A 102 14.94 3.80 10.31
CA TYR A 102 14.90 2.86 9.17
C TYR A 102 14.68 3.58 7.83
N ARG A 103 14.95 2.83 6.76
CA ARG A 103 14.59 3.17 5.38
C ARG A 103 14.06 1.92 4.67
N ILE A 104 12.97 2.07 3.92
CA ILE A 104 12.35 1.03 3.10
C ILE A 104 12.41 1.47 1.64
N ASP A 105 12.96 0.63 0.77
CA ASP A 105 13.02 0.82 -0.69
C ASP A 105 12.18 -0.28 -1.36
N LYS A 106 11.29 0.12 -2.29
CA LYS A 106 10.31 -0.76 -2.96
C LYS A 106 10.16 -0.41 -4.43
#